data_AF-A0A7C5GQG7-F1
#
_entry.id   AF-A0A7C5GQG7-F1
#
_cell.length_a   1.000
_cell.length_b   1.000
_cell.length_c   1.000
_cell.angle_alpha   90.00
_cell.angle_beta   90.00
_cell.angle_gamma   90.00
#
_symmetry.space_group_name_H-M   'P 1'
#
loop_
_entity.id
_entity.type
_entity.pdbx_description
1 polymer ?
#
loop_
_entity_poly.entity_id
_entity_poly.type
_entity_poly.pdbx_seq_one_letter_code
_entity_poly.pdbx_strand_id
1 'polypeptide(L)'
;DIDTNVLEAAKQGVYSSRSVQNLPKPILQKYFTPLKDGYYKITDDLINAIEFKKANIVNSIEMLKFRNFDIVFCRNLLIYFDDLYRKKAAENLYNAMNPGGFICLGHAESMSRISSIFEVRRFPKAIVYQKPLEGNV
;
A
#
# COMPACT_ATOMS: atom_id res chain seq x y z
N ASP A 1 -3.43 4.95 -6.70
CA ASP A 1 -3.28 4.25 -8.00
C ASP A 1 -3.24 5.27 -9.13
N ILE A 2 -2.75 4.88 -10.32
CA ILE A 2 -2.87 5.68 -11.54
C ILE A 2 -4.15 5.36 -12.31
N ASP A 3 -4.70 4.15 -12.16
CA ASP A 3 -5.93 3.71 -12.83
C ASP A 3 -7.15 4.22 -12.07
N THR A 4 -7.90 5.14 -12.69
CA THR A 4 -9.11 5.71 -12.11
C THR A 4 -10.26 4.73 -12.05
N ASN A 5 -10.35 3.76 -12.96
CA ASN A 5 -11.43 2.78 -12.96
C ASN A 5 -11.31 1.85 -11.75
N VAL A 6 -10.09 1.42 -11.43
CA VAL A 6 -9.81 0.61 -10.23
C VAL A 6 -10.07 1.42 -8.95
N LEU A 7 -9.75 2.71 -8.93
CA LEU A 7 -10.05 3.58 -7.80
C LEU A 7 -11.57 3.75 -7.58
N GLU A 8 -12.34 3.96 -8.65
CA GLU A 8 -13.80 4.06 -8.54
C GLU A 8 -14.42 2.72 -8.10
N ALA A 9 -13.95 1.60 -8.64
CA ALA A 9 -14.38 0.28 -8.18
C ALA A 9 -14.05 0.04 -6.69
N ALA A 10 -12.87 0.46 -6.24
CA ALA A 10 -12.48 0.34 -4.84
C ALA A 10 -13.36 1.20 -3.91
N LYS A 11 -13.73 2.43 -4.33
CA LYS A 11 -14.67 3.29 -3.60
C LYS A 11 -16.07 2.70 -3.50
N GLN A 12 -16.53 1.97 -4.52
CA GLN A 12 -17.81 1.26 -4.46
C GLN A 12 -17.80 0.14 -3.41
N GLY A 13 -16.63 -0.45 -3.13
CA GLY A 13 -16.46 -1.44 -2.08
C GLY A 13 -17.21 -2.75 -2.36
N VAL A 14 -17.48 -3.07 -3.63
CA VAL A 14 -18.19 -4.29 -4.05
C VAL A 14 -17.20 -5.32 -4.59
N TYR A 15 -17.25 -6.52 -4.04
CA TYR A 15 -16.29 -7.59 -4.28
C TYR A 15 -16.99 -8.91 -4.60
N SER A 16 -16.40 -9.71 -5.48
CA SER A 16 -16.90 -11.05 -5.80
C SER A 16 -16.67 -12.03 -4.65
N SER A 17 -17.39 -13.15 -4.63
CA SER A 17 -17.12 -14.28 -3.72
C SER A 17 -15.66 -14.73 -3.76
N ARG A 18 -15.03 -14.71 -4.94
CA ARG A 18 -13.61 -15.07 -5.11
C ARG A 18 -12.67 -14.09 -4.42
N SER A 19 -12.99 -12.81 -4.43
CA SER A 19 -12.18 -11.75 -3.81
C SER A 19 -12.15 -11.90 -2.28
N VAL A 20 -13.22 -12.42 -1.68
CA VAL A 20 -13.36 -12.55 -0.22
C VAL A 20 -13.14 -13.98 0.30
N GLN A 21 -12.86 -14.94 -0.57
CA GLN A 21 -12.83 -16.38 -0.24
C GLN A 21 -11.84 -16.76 0.88
N ASN A 22 -10.76 -15.98 1.05
CA ASN A 22 -9.71 -16.24 2.03
C ASN A 22 -9.92 -15.47 3.35
N LEU A 23 -10.99 -14.67 3.47
CA LEU A 23 -11.30 -13.98 4.71
C LEU A 23 -11.84 -14.98 5.75
N PRO A 24 -11.41 -14.88 7.01
CA PRO A 24 -12.06 -15.63 8.09
C PRO A 24 -13.55 -15.30 8.14
N LYS A 25 -14.40 -16.33 8.32
CA LYS A 25 -15.87 -16.17 8.35
C LYS A 25 -16.35 -15.05 9.30
N PRO A 26 -15.80 -14.90 10.53
CA PRO A 26 -16.22 -13.82 11.42
C PRO A 26 -15.92 -12.42 10.89
N ILE A 27 -14.81 -12.24 10.16
CA ILE A 27 -14.45 -10.96 9.53
C ILE A 27 -15.38 -10.66 8.36
N LEU A 28 -15.63 -11.65 7.50
CA LEU A 28 -16.55 -11.51 6.38
C LEU A 28 -17.95 -11.11 6.87
N GLN A 29 -18.48 -11.82 7.87
CA GLN A 29 -19.82 -11.55 8.43
C GLN A 29 -19.91 -10.19 9.13
N LYS A 30 -18.83 -9.73 9.77
CA LYS A 30 -18.82 -8.46 10.50
C LYS A 30 -18.74 -7.25 9.58
N TYR A 31 -17.97 -7.34 8.49
CA TYR A 31 -17.60 -6.18 7.68
C TYR A 31 -18.14 -6.20 6.25
N PHE A 32 -18.86 -7.25 5.85
CA PHE A 32 -19.45 -7.32 4.52
C PHE A 32 -20.92 -7.75 4.58
N THR A 33 -21.72 -7.12 3.72
CA THR A 33 -23.11 -7.49 3.46
C THR A 33 -23.18 -8.26 2.14
N PRO A 34 -23.76 -9.47 2.10
CA PRO A 34 -23.96 -10.18 0.84
C PRO A 34 -24.94 -9.43 -0.07
N LEU A 35 -24.64 -9.41 -1.36
CA LEU A 35 -25.48 -8.89 -2.45
C LEU A 35 -25.96 -10.04 -3.34
N LYS A 36 -26.74 -9.72 -4.38
CA LYS A 36 -27.14 -10.67 -5.43
C LYS A 36 -25.91 -11.22 -6.17
N ASP A 37 -26.09 -12.37 -6.81
CA ASP A 37 -25.12 -12.99 -7.72
C ASP A 37 -23.73 -13.27 -7.10
N GLY A 38 -23.68 -13.49 -5.79
CA GLY A 38 -22.45 -13.86 -5.08
C GLY A 38 -21.47 -12.69 -4.88
N TYR A 39 -21.95 -11.46 -4.92
CA TYR A 39 -21.17 -10.27 -4.56
C TYR A 39 -21.32 -9.93 -3.06
N TYR A 40 -20.38 -9.15 -2.56
CA TYR A 40 -20.33 -8.67 -1.18
C TYR A 40 -19.98 -7.19 -1.20
N LYS A 41 -20.70 -6.39 -0.41
CA LYS A 41 -20.37 -4.97 -0.19
C LYS A 41 -19.74 -4.82 1.18
N ILE A 42 -18.56 -4.21 1.25
CA ILE A 42 -17.95 -3.84 2.53
C ILE A 42 -18.77 -2.73 3.22
N THR A 43 -18.75 -2.66 4.55
CA THR A 43 -19.49 -1.64 5.28
C THR A 43 -19.06 -0.21 4.92
N ASP A 44 -20.02 0.71 4.89
CA ASP A 44 -19.75 2.11 4.58
C ASP A 44 -18.82 2.74 5.62
N ASP A 45 -18.88 2.33 6.90
CA ASP A 45 -17.95 2.77 7.94
C ASP A 45 -16.48 2.55 7.59
N LEU A 46 -16.14 1.40 6.99
CA LEU A 46 -14.76 1.10 6.58
C LEU A 46 -14.35 1.87 5.33
N ILE A 47 -15.25 1.99 4.36
CA ILE A 47 -14.95 2.74 3.12
C ILE A 47 -14.78 4.23 3.41
N ASN A 48 -15.63 4.79 4.26
CA ASN A 48 -15.57 6.20 4.64
C ASN A 48 -14.33 6.53 5.49
N ALA A 49 -13.70 5.53 6.10
CA ALA A 49 -12.42 5.68 6.79
C ALA A 49 -11.20 5.69 5.83
N ILE A 50 -11.40 5.46 4.54
CA ILE A 50 -10.33 5.37 3.53
C ILE A 50 -10.41 6.54 2.56
N GLU A 51 -9.30 7.25 2.38
CA GLU A 51 -9.16 8.26 1.35
C GLU A 51 -8.52 7.68 0.07
N PHE A 52 -9.29 7.61 -1.02
CA PHE A 52 -8.79 7.15 -2.32
C PHE A 52 -8.25 8.32 -3.16
N LYS A 53 -6.96 8.26 -3.54
CA LYS A 53 -6.32 9.27 -4.38
C LYS A 53 -5.70 8.68 -5.64
N LYS A 54 -5.90 9.40 -6.75
CA LYS A 54 -5.07 9.22 -7.94
C LYS A 54 -3.68 9.80 -7.69
N ALA A 55 -2.67 8.99 -7.90
CA ALA A 55 -1.28 9.39 -7.76
C ALA A 55 -0.36 8.47 -8.56
N ASN A 56 0.60 9.07 -9.26
CA ASN A 56 1.76 8.38 -9.79
C ASN A 56 2.94 8.51 -8.80
N ILE A 57 3.36 7.40 -8.19
CA ILE A 57 4.42 7.40 -7.17
C ILE A 57 5.80 7.78 -7.70
N VAL A 58 6.00 7.79 -9.01
CA VAL A 58 7.23 8.25 -9.66
C VAL A 58 7.21 9.77 -9.87
N ASN A 59 6.03 10.38 -9.96
CA ASN A 59 5.88 11.82 -10.13
C ASN A 59 6.12 12.53 -8.79
N SER A 60 7.31 13.12 -8.62
CA SER A 60 7.67 13.81 -7.37
C SER A 60 6.75 14.98 -7.04
N ILE A 61 6.26 15.73 -8.02
CA ILE A 61 5.36 16.87 -7.78
C ILE A 61 4.04 16.36 -7.18
N GLU A 62 3.47 15.30 -7.75
CA GLU A 62 2.28 14.67 -7.18
C GLU A 62 2.55 14.10 -5.79
N MET A 63 3.75 13.57 -5.55
CA MET A 63 4.11 12.99 -4.26
C MET A 63 4.38 14.02 -3.17
N LEU A 64 4.47 15.33 -3.48
CA LEU A 64 4.63 16.37 -2.46
C LEU A 64 3.42 16.50 -1.53
N LYS A 65 2.21 16.12 -1.97
CA LYS A 65 0.97 16.24 -1.19
C LYS A 65 0.77 15.13 -0.16
N PHE A 66 1.64 14.11 -0.15
CA PHE A 66 1.51 12.93 0.70
C PHE A 66 2.56 12.95 1.80
N ARG A 67 2.15 13.05 3.07
CA ARG A 67 3.07 13.12 4.22
C ARG A 67 2.49 12.36 5.41
N ASN A 68 3.34 12.15 6.41
CA ASN A 68 2.98 11.61 7.71
C ASN A 68 2.45 10.18 7.70
N PHE A 69 2.99 9.32 6.83
CA PHE A 69 2.69 7.90 6.84
C PHE A 69 3.59 7.15 7.82
N ASP A 70 2.97 6.49 8.80
CA ASP A 70 3.67 5.57 9.71
C ASP A 70 3.94 4.22 9.05
N ILE A 71 3.05 3.80 8.15
CA ILE A 71 3.16 2.54 7.40
C ILE A 71 2.79 2.77 5.94
N VAL A 72 3.62 2.24 5.04
CA VAL A 72 3.39 2.23 3.59
C VAL A 72 3.37 0.78 3.09
N PHE A 73 2.33 0.43 2.33
CA PHE A 73 2.29 -0.82 1.58
C PHE A 73 2.53 -0.53 0.10
N CYS A 74 3.63 -1.03 -0.45
CA CYS A 74 3.98 -0.91 -1.86
C CYS A 74 4.32 -2.30 -2.38
N ARG A 75 3.30 -3.12 -2.64
CA ARG A 75 3.44 -4.54 -2.96
C ARG A 75 3.13 -4.80 -4.42
N ASN A 76 3.98 -5.59 -5.07
CA ASN A 76 3.81 -6.06 -6.44
C ASN A 76 3.69 -4.92 -7.46
N LEU A 77 4.45 -3.83 -7.26
CA LEU A 77 4.42 -2.64 -8.13
C LEU A 77 5.81 -2.26 -8.65
N LEU A 78 6.82 -2.30 -7.79
CA LEU A 78 8.18 -1.86 -8.13
C LEU A 78 8.87 -2.75 -9.17
N ILE A 79 8.37 -3.98 -9.32
CA ILE A 79 8.80 -4.94 -10.36
C ILE A 79 8.54 -4.46 -11.78
N TYR A 80 7.61 -3.51 -11.98
CA TYR A 80 7.26 -2.98 -13.30
C TYR A 80 8.13 -1.79 -13.73
N PHE A 81 8.97 -1.26 -12.83
CA PHE A 81 9.83 -0.11 -13.11
C PHE A 81 11.26 -0.54 -13.47
N ASP A 82 11.91 0.23 -14.32
CA ASP A 82 13.37 0.18 -14.46
C ASP A 82 14.07 0.74 -13.21
N ASP A 83 15.39 0.63 -13.15
CA ASP A 83 16.15 1.00 -11.97
C ASP A 83 16.05 2.50 -11.64
N LEU A 84 15.96 3.37 -12.65
CA LEU A 84 15.83 4.81 -12.46
C LEU A 84 14.49 5.14 -11.79
N TYR A 85 13.39 4.66 -12.36
CA TYR A 85 12.05 4.93 -11.84
C TYR A 85 11.79 4.21 -10.52
N ARG A 86 12.37 3.03 -10.31
CA ARG A 86 12.28 2.31 -9.04
C ARG A 86 12.97 3.07 -7.90
N LYS A 87 14.15 3.64 -8.16
CA LYS A 87 14.84 4.52 -7.20
C LYS A 87 14.03 5.77 -6.90
N LYS A 88 13.49 6.42 -7.94
CA LYS A 88 12.61 7.60 -7.80
C LYS A 88 11.38 7.32 -6.94
N ALA A 89 10.71 6.20 -7.18
CA ALA A 89 9.56 5.77 -6.38
C ALA A 89 9.95 5.53 -4.92
N ALA A 90 11.08 4.86 -4.67
CA ALA A 90 11.58 4.63 -3.31
C ALA A 90 11.87 5.94 -2.56
N GLU A 91 12.51 6.92 -3.21
CA GLU A 91 12.76 8.25 -2.63
C GLU A 91 11.47 9.03 -2.34
N ASN A 92 10.51 9.01 -3.26
CA ASN A 92 9.23 9.68 -3.07
C ASN A 92 8.44 9.07 -1.89
N LEU A 93 8.41 7.73 -1.77
CA LEU A 93 7.76 7.05 -0.65
C LEU A 93 8.49 7.34 0.67
N TYR A 94 9.83 7.31 0.67
CA TYR A 94 10.64 7.68 1.83
C TYR A 94 10.31 9.08 2.36
N ASN A 95 10.15 10.06 1.45
CA ASN A 95 9.81 11.44 1.80
C ASN A 95 8.38 11.60 2.34
N ALA A 96 7.46 10.70 1.99
CA ALA A 96 6.10 10.71 2.49
C ALA A 96 5.97 10.13 3.92
N MET A 97 6.95 9.34 4.36
CA MET A 97 6.91 8.61 5.63
C MET A 97 7.40 9.42 6.83
N ASN A 98 6.84 9.17 8.01
CA ASN A 98 7.40 9.63 9.28
C ASN A 98 8.74 8.92 9.59
N PRO A 99 9.68 9.56 10.31
CA PRO A 99 10.83 8.87 10.88
C PRO A 99 10.41 7.64 11.67
N GLY A 100 11.13 6.53 11.54
CA GLY A 100 10.76 5.24 12.15
C GLY A 100 9.60 4.50 11.46
N GLY A 101 8.97 5.07 10.44
CA GLY A 101 7.88 4.44 9.69
C GLY A 101 8.35 3.22 8.88
N PHE A 102 7.42 2.31 8.59
CA PHE A 102 7.70 1.04 7.91
C PHE A 102 7.15 1.01 6.48
N ILE A 103 7.91 0.42 5.56
CA ILE A 103 7.45 0.06 4.23
C ILE A 103 7.48 -1.46 4.01
N CYS A 104 6.34 -1.98 3.57
CA CYS A 104 6.09 -3.40 3.31
C CYS A 104 6.01 -3.65 1.80
N LEU A 105 6.82 -4.58 1.31
CA LEU A 105 6.91 -4.93 -0.10
C LEU A 105 6.29 -6.30 -0.42
N GLY A 106 6.12 -6.60 -1.71
CA GLY A 106 5.81 -7.93 -2.22
C GLY A 106 7.02 -8.86 -2.13
N HIS A 107 6.78 -10.17 -2.25
CA HIS A 107 7.81 -11.19 -2.00
C HIS A 107 9.00 -11.15 -2.98
N ALA A 108 8.81 -10.59 -4.18
CA ALA A 108 9.83 -10.50 -5.22
C ALA A 108 10.59 -9.16 -5.21
N GLU A 109 10.24 -8.26 -4.29
CA GLU A 109 10.74 -6.89 -4.24
C GLU A 109 11.68 -6.71 -3.04
N SER A 110 12.68 -5.83 -3.17
CA SER A 110 13.64 -5.60 -2.10
C SER A 110 14.21 -4.18 -2.14
N MET A 111 13.91 -3.35 -1.13
CA MET A 111 14.46 -1.99 -1.05
C MET A 111 15.99 -1.97 -1.03
N SER A 112 16.64 -2.94 -0.40
CA SER A 112 18.12 -3.01 -0.35
C SER A 112 18.78 -3.14 -1.73
N ARG A 113 18.05 -3.57 -2.76
CA ARG A 113 18.54 -3.63 -4.15
C ARG A 113 18.29 -2.33 -4.92
N ILE A 114 17.49 -1.43 -4.36
CA ILE A 114 17.01 -0.19 -4.97
C ILE A 114 17.77 1.00 -4.38
N SER A 115 17.86 1.05 -3.05
CA SER A 115 18.46 2.15 -2.31
C SER A 115 18.85 1.71 -0.90
N SER A 116 19.91 2.33 -0.35
CA SER A 116 20.37 2.11 1.03
C SER A 116 19.69 3.01 2.06
N ILE A 117 18.71 3.84 1.66
CA ILE A 117 18.06 4.82 2.53
C ILE A 117 17.13 4.21 3.61
N PHE A 118 16.82 2.92 3.52
CA PHE A 118 16.00 2.22 4.52
C PHE A 118 16.82 1.17 5.28
N GLU A 119 16.51 1.02 6.56
CA GLU A 119 17.04 -0.05 7.40
C GLU A 119 16.22 -1.34 7.21
N VAL A 120 16.90 -2.47 7.06
CA VAL A 120 16.23 -3.78 6.95
C VAL A 120 15.79 -4.26 8.33
N ARG A 121 14.50 -4.56 8.49
CA ARG A 121 13.95 -5.17 9.70
C ARG A 121 13.39 -6.55 9.39
N ARG A 122 13.91 -7.56 10.11
CA ARG A 122 13.55 -8.97 9.93
C ARG A 122 12.62 -9.40 11.05
N PHE A 123 11.45 -9.90 10.66
CA PHE A 123 10.48 -10.56 11.53
C PHE A 123 10.45 -12.05 11.17
N PRO A 124 9.95 -12.94 12.06
CA PRO A 124 9.98 -14.38 11.82
C PRO A 124 9.35 -14.84 10.49
N LYS A 125 8.36 -14.09 9.98
CA LYS A 125 7.63 -14.42 8.74
C LYS A 125 7.69 -13.32 7.67
N ALA A 126 8.49 -12.27 7.88
CA ALA A 126 8.50 -11.12 6.98
C ALA A 126 9.82 -10.35 7.04
N ILE A 127 10.17 -9.72 5.92
CA ILE A 127 11.18 -8.67 5.88
C ILE A 127 10.45 -7.39 5.51
N VAL A 128 10.66 -6.36 6.30
CA VAL A 128 10.14 -5.00 6.04
C VAL A 128 11.30 -4.02 6.14
N TYR A 129 11.09 -2.81 5.66
CA TYR A 129 12.11 -1.77 5.64
C TYR A 129 11.65 -0.58 6.46
N GLN A 130 12.52 -0.02 7.28
CA GLN A 130 12.19 1.07 8.18
C GLN A 130 12.91 2.33 7.73
N LYS A 131 12.20 3.45 7.68
CA LYS A 131 12.82 4.77 7.59
C LYS A 131 13.58 5.02 8.90
N PRO A 132 14.87 5.41 8.87
CA PRO A 132 15.62 5.70 10.10
C PRO A 132 14.90 6.69 11.02
N LEU A 133 15.13 6.57 12.32
CA LEU A 133 14.70 7.57 13.29
C LEU A 133 15.48 8.87 13.07
N GLU A 134 14.88 10.03 13.38
CA GLU A 134 15.62 11.29 13.40
C GLU A 134 16.76 11.20 14.43
N GLY A 135 17.98 11.55 14.03
CA GLY A 135 19.16 11.57 14.90
C GLY A 135 20.15 10.40 14.75
N ASN A 136 19.89 9.43 13.88
CA ASN A 136 20.84 8.35 13.53
C ASN A 136 21.66 8.69 12.26
N VAL A 137 22.35 9.83 12.26
CA VAL A 137 23.40 10.16 11.28
C VAL A 137 24.73 10.26 11.99
#